data_AF-A0A929ZUK4-F1
#
_entry.id   AF-A0A929ZUK4-F1
#
_cell.length_a   1.000
_cell.length_b   1.000
_cell.length_c   1.000
_cell.angle_alpha   90.00
_cell.angle_beta   90.00
_cell.angle_gamma   90.00
#
_symmetry.space_group_name_H-M   'P 1'
#
loop_
_entity.id
_entity.type
_entity.pdbx_description
1 polymer ?
#
loop_
_entity_poly.entity_id
_entity_poly.type
_entity_poly.pdbx_seq_one_letter_code
_entity_poly.pdbx_strand_id
1 'polypeptide(L)'
;FSSFKNENAKKTYTLLMDIFVICSCVIFLGLITNISWISNIYINNPLYYEGIELIPCLMLGAVFLGIYLNLSIWYKLSDQTIVGLYISLIGAAITVSVNYFFVPEYGYWASAVAALLTFMSMMIISYIWGQIKYPIPYNTTKIIIYLLLSIGLGMISFKYFRENYIISNIIFVIFLIFVVFKERTLLKKFLKK
;
A
#
# COMPACT_ATOMS: atom_id res chain seq x y z
N PHE A 1 -15.35 23.27 -8.51
CA PHE A 1 -14.22 22.81 -9.35
C PHE A 1 -13.27 23.93 -9.81
N SER A 2 -13.29 25.14 -9.23
CA SER A 2 -12.52 26.30 -9.70
C SER A 2 -11.22 26.64 -8.93
N SER A 3 -10.89 25.97 -7.81
CA SER A 3 -9.64 26.25 -7.05
C SER A 3 -8.38 25.53 -7.58
N PHE A 4 -8.46 24.85 -8.73
CA PHE A 4 -7.52 23.78 -9.09
C PHE A 4 -6.32 24.18 -9.97
N LYS A 5 -6.07 25.47 -10.22
CA LYS A 5 -4.97 25.92 -11.10
C LYS A 5 -3.69 26.43 -10.40
N ASN A 6 -3.64 26.40 -9.06
CA ASN A 6 -2.53 26.99 -8.29
C ASN A 6 -1.60 25.92 -7.68
N GLU A 7 -0.35 26.28 -7.39
CA GLU A 7 0.65 25.48 -6.64
C GLU A 7 0.09 24.81 -5.37
N ASN A 8 -0.97 25.38 -4.79
CA ASN A 8 -1.72 24.83 -3.66
C ASN A 8 -2.32 23.44 -3.96
N ALA A 9 -2.76 23.15 -5.19
CA ALA A 9 -3.32 21.85 -5.55
C ALA A 9 -2.25 20.75 -5.47
N LYS A 10 -1.04 21.01 -6.00
CA LYS A 10 0.09 20.06 -5.91
C LYS A 10 0.47 19.79 -4.45
N LYS A 11 0.50 20.81 -3.60
CA LYS A 11 0.73 20.66 -2.16
C LYS A 11 -0.35 19.82 -1.48
N THR A 12 -1.61 20.00 -1.85
CA THR A 12 -2.71 19.17 -1.35
C THR A 12 -2.54 17.72 -1.76
N TYR A 13 -2.16 17.43 -3.01
CA TYR A 13 -1.93 16.06 -3.47
C TYR A 13 -0.72 15.40 -2.80
N THR A 14 0.37 16.14 -2.59
CA THR A 14 1.51 15.64 -1.80
C THR A 14 1.07 15.28 -0.38
N LEU A 15 0.28 16.14 0.27
CA LEU A 15 -0.21 15.89 1.63
C LEU A 15 -1.15 14.67 1.69
N LEU A 16 -2.08 14.55 0.73
CA LEU A 16 -2.99 13.41 0.64
C LEU A 16 -2.24 12.10 0.48
N MET A 17 -1.23 12.07 -0.39
CA MET A 17 -0.39 10.90 -0.61
C MET A 17 0.38 10.51 0.67
N ASP A 18 1.00 11.48 1.34
CA ASP A 18 1.75 11.24 2.58
C ASP A 18 0.83 10.64 3.66
N ILE A 19 -0.34 11.24 3.88
CA ILE A 19 -1.32 10.76 4.87
C ILE A 19 -1.80 9.37 4.48
N PHE A 20 -2.15 9.16 3.21
CA PHE A 20 -2.59 7.87 2.72
C PHE A 20 -1.56 6.78 3.00
N VAL A 21 -0.30 6.99 2.62
CA VAL A 21 0.78 6.02 2.83
C VAL A 21 0.98 5.75 4.32
N ILE A 22 1.00 6.78 5.17
CA ILE A 22 1.15 6.61 6.61
C ILE A 22 0.01 5.77 7.19
N CYS A 23 -1.24 6.12 6.87
CA CYS A 23 -2.42 5.39 7.33
C CYS A 23 -2.40 3.95 6.82
N SER A 24 -2.09 3.73 5.54
CA SER A 24 -1.97 2.39 4.95
C SER A 24 -0.87 1.57 5.62
N CYS A 25 0.28 2.15 5.95
CA CYS A 25 1.35 1.44 6.67
C CYS A 25 0.93 1.06 8.09
N VAL A 26 0.20 1.95 8.78
CA VAL A 26 -0.35 1.66 10.12
C VAL A 26 -1.38 0.54 10.06
N ILE A 27 -2.32 0.60 9.10
CA ILE A 27 -3.35 -0.45 8.92
C ILE A 27 -2.70 -1.78 8.53
N PHE A 28 -1.76 -1.76 7.58
CA PHE A 28 -1.00 -2.93 7.17
C PHE A 28 -0.29 -3.57 8.37
N LEU A 29 0.55 -2.82 9.07
CA LEU A 29 1.31 -3.36 10.17
C LEU A 29 0.39 -3.84 11.30
N GLY A 30 -0.62 -3.04 11.66
CA GLY A 30 -1.59 -3.38 12.70
C GLY A 30 -2.35 -4.65 12.40
N LEU A 31 -2.75 -4.89 11.15
CA LEU A 31 -3.42 -6.12 10.75
C LEU A 31 -2.46 -7.32 10.78
N ILE A 32 -1.25 -7.17 10.27
CA ILE A 32 -0.27 -8.26 10.18
C ILE A 32 0.22 -8.70 11.56
N THR A 33 0.48 -7.76 12.47
CA THR A 33 0.91 -8.08 13.85
C THR A 33 -0.21 -8.72 14.68
N ASN A 34 -1.47 -8.47 14.32
CA ASN A 34 -2.64 -8.93 15.05
C ASN A 34 -3.40 -10.06 14.34
N ILE A 35 -2.84 -10.60 13.27
CA ILE A 35 -3.55 -11.51 12.39
C ILE A 35 -4.03 -12.77 13.11
N SER A 36 -3.27 -13.28 14.09
CA SER A 36 -3.56 -14.54 14.78
C SER A 36 -4.87 -14.53 15.56
N TRP A 37 -5.15 -13.44 16.28
CA TRP A 37 -6.43 -13.34 17.01
C TRP A 37 -7.55 -12.86 16.10
N ILE A 38 -7.27 -12.01 15.10
CA ILE A 38 -8.25 -11.62 14.08
C ILE A 38 -8.73 -12.86 13.34
N SER A 39 -7.83 -13.71 12.86
CA SER A 39 -8.18 -14.93 12.14
C SER A 39 -9.00 -15.88 13.00
N ASN A 40 -8.68 -16.02 14.29
CA ASN A 40 -9.44 -16.90 15.19
C ASN A 40 -10.90 -16.43 15.38
N ILE A 41 -11.18 -15.13 15.29
CA ILE A 41 -12.53 -14.57 15.41
C ILE A 41 -13.32 -14.71 14.10
N TYR A 42 -12.66 -14.48 12.96
CA TYR A 42 -13.34 -14.39 11.65
C TYR A 42 -13.29 -15.70 10.84
N ILE A 43 -12.34 -16.60 11.11
CA ILE A 43 -12.13 -17.84 10.36
C ILE A 43 -12.54 -19.04 11.22
N ASN A 44 -13.79 -19.47 11.05
CA ASN A 44 -14.35 -20.63 11.74
C ASN A 44 -14.08 -21.97 11.03
N ASN A 45 -13.73 -21.94 9.74
CA ASN A 45 -13.52 -23.17 8.96
C ASN A 45 -12.02 -23.44 8.75
N PRO A 46 -11.51 -24.63 9.16
CA PRO A 46 -10.10 -24.99 9.05
C PRO A 46 -9.53 -24.91 7.63
N LEU A 47 -10.37 -25.08 6.60
CA LEU A 47 -9.95 -24.99 5.18
C LEU A 47 -9.46 -23.59 4.78
N TYR A 48 -9.84 -22.52 5.51
CA TYR A 48 -9.43 -21.16 5.19
C TYR A 48 -8.16 -20.72 5.95
N TYR A 49 -7.60 -21.54 6.83
CA TYR A 49 -6.38 -21.19 7.58
C TYR A 49 -5.15 -21.10 6.68
N GLU A 50 -5.08 -21.88 5.60
CA GLU A 50 -4.03 -21.75 4.58
C GLU A 50 -4.05 -20.37 3.91
N GLY A 51 -5.23 -19.73 3.85
CA GLY A 51 -5.37 -18.37 3.31
C GLY A 51 -4.72 -17.29 4.18
N ILE A 52 -4.46 -17.56 5.47
CA ILE A 52 -3.82 -16.60 6.39
C ILE A 52 -2.41 -16.24 5.90
N GLU A 53 -1.72 -17.19 5.29
CA GLU A 53 -0.36 -16.99 4.79
C GLU A 53 -0.30 -16.06 3.57
N LEU A 54 -1.41 -15.90 2.84
CA LEU A 54 -1.53 -14.97 1.71
C LEU A 54 -1.76 -13.52 2.15
N ILE A 55 -2.30 -13.32 3.36
CA ILE A 55 -2.78 -12.01 3.81
C ILE A 55 -1.70 -10.92 3.74
N PRO A 56 -0.43 -11.16 4.15
CA PRO A 56 0.64 -10.18 3.95
C PRO A 56 0.80 -9.77 2.48
N CYS A 57 0.75 -10.73 1.55
CA CYS A 57 0.88 -10.46 0.12
C CYS A 57 -0.31 -9.64 -0.39
N LEU A 58 -1.54 -10.06 -0.06
CA LEU A 58 -2.76 -9.38 -0.50
C LEU A 58 -2.88 -7.96 0.05
N MET A 59 -2.58 -7.77 1.33
CA MET A 59 -2.61 -6.45 1.97
C MET A 59 -1.58 -5.52 1.38
N LEU A 60 -0.37 -6.02 1.10
CA LEU A 60 0.68 -5.23 0.46
C LEU A 60 0.27 -4.84 -0.98
N GLY A 61 -0.39 -5.74 -1.70
CA GLY A 61 -1.01 -5.44 -2.99
C GLY A 61 -2.07 -4.32 -2.89
N ALA A 62 -2.92 -4.37 -1.86
CA ALA A 62 -3.93 -3.33 -1.61
C ALA A 62 -3.30 -1.96 -1.29
N VAL A 63 -2.19 -1.93 -0.54
CA VAL A 63 -1.43 -0.70 -0.30
C VAL A 63 -0.93 -0.11 -1.63
N PHE A 64 -0.29 -0.92 -2.48
CA PHE A 64 0.20 -0.48 -3.78
C PHE A 64 -0.92 -0.01 -4.71
N LEU A 65 -2.06 -0.71 -4.73
CA LEU A 65 -3.23 -0.28 -5.47
C LEU A 65 -3.70 1.11 -5.01
N GLY A 66 -3.79 1.34 -3.70
CA GLY A 66 -4.21 2.64 -3.18
C GLY A 66 -3.21 3.77 -3.47
N ILE A 67 -1.91 3.48 -3.46
CA ILE A 67 -0.87 4.42 -3.89
C ILE A 67 -1.03 4.74 -5.38
N TYR A 68 -1.26 3.72 -6.21
CA TYR A 68 -1.56 3.89 -7.63
C TYR A 68 -2.81 4.76 -7.86
N LEU A 69 -3.89 4.54 -7.10
CA LEU A 69 -5.12 5.36 -7.19
C LEU A 69 -4.91 6.82 -6.78
N ASN A 70 -3.95 7.11 -5.91
CA ASN A 70 -3.58 8.50 -5.59
C ASN A 70 -2.72 9.12 -6.69
N LEU A 71 -1.73 8.39 -7.20
CA LEU A 71 -0.95 8.82 -8.37
C LEU A 71 -1.85 9.03 -9.58
N SER A 72 -2.89 8.21 -9.70
CA SER A 72 -3.84 8.20 -10.80
C SER A 72 -4.47 9.56 -11.13
N ILE A 73 -4.49 10.47 -10.16
CA ILE A 73 -5.09 11.79 -10.29
C ILE A 73 -4.34 12.65 -11.32
N TRP A 74 -3.03 12.48 -11.50
CA TRP A 74 -2.25 13.32 -12.42
C TRP A 74 -2.72 13.20 -13.87
N TYR A 75 -3.03 12.00 -14.35
CA TYR A 75 -3.48 11.80 -15.74
C TYR A 75 -4.93 12.20 -15.95
N LYS A 76 -5.77 12.14 -14.91
CA LYS A 76 -7.14 12.69 -14.94
C LYS A 76 -7.14 14.21 -15.02
N LEU A 77 -6.22 14.86 -14.32
CA LEU A 77 -6.09 16.33 -14.33
C LEU A 77 -5.40 16.88 -15.58
N SER A 78 -4.60 16.05 -16.26
CA SER A 78 -3.85 16.44 -17.46
C SER A 78 -4.59 16.07 -18.76
N ASP A 79 -5.85 15.63 -18.69
CA ASP A 79 -6.65 15.09 -19.80
C ASP A 79 -5.96 13.94 -20.58
N GLN A 80 -5.07 13.17 -19.91
CA GLN A 80 -4.31 12.07 -20.51
C GLN A 80 -4.87 10.70 -20.11
N THR A 81 -6.18 10.51 -20.27
CA THR A 81 -6.87 9.26 -19.90
C THR A 81 -6.30 8.03 -20.59
N ILE A 82 -5.79 8.19 -21.82
CA ILE A 82 -5.11 7.15 -22.60
C ILE A 82 -3.90 6.56 -21.85
N VAL A 83 -3.20 7.35 -21.02
CA VAL A 83 -2.07 6.84 -20.23
C VAL A 83 -2.56 5.85 -19.17
N GLY A 84 -3.68 6.15 -18.51
CA GLY A 84 -4.30 5.23 -17.57
C GLY A 84 -4.73 3.91 -18.23
N LEU A 85 -5.17 3.98 -19.50
CA LEU A 85 -5.48 2.78 -20.29
C LEU A 85 -4.22 1.94 -20.55
N TYR A 86 -3.10 2.55 -20.96
CA TYR A 86 -1.84 1.82 -21.15
C TYR A 86 -1.35 1.13 -19.86
N ILE A 87 -1.39 1.83 -18.73
CA ILE A 87 -0.99 1.25 -17.43
C ILE A 87 -1.90 0.07 -17.06
N SER A 88 -3.20 0.23 -17.28
CA SER A 88 -4.19 -0.82 -17.01
C SER A 88 -3.99 -2.04 -17.91
N LEU A 89 -3.68 -1.84 -19.19
CA LEU A 89 -3.36 -2.93 -20.13
C LEU A 89 -2.09 -3.68 -19.72
N ILE A 90 -1.04 -2.97 -19.31
CA ILE A 90 0.20 -3.59 -18.81
C ILE A 90 -0.11 -4.45 -17.59
N GLY A 91 -0.86 -3.93 -16.63
CA GLY A 91 -1.20 -4.72 -15.45
C GLY A 91 -2.13 -5.90 -15.75
N ALA A 92 -3.06 -5.75 -16.71
CA ALA A 92 -3.87 -6.88 -17.18
C ALA A 92 -2.98 -7.96 -17.84
N ALA A 93 -2.00 -7.56 -18.67
CA ALA A 93 -1.06 -8.47 -19.29
C ALA A 93 -0.21 -9.21 -18.24
N ILE A 94 0.25 -8.52 -17.20
CA ILE A 94 0.99 -9.15 -16.08
C ILE A 94 0.09 -10.15 -15.35
N THR A 95 -1.13 -9.75 -14.99
CA THR A 95 -2.08 -10.64 -14.31
C THR A 95 -2.35 -11.90 -15.13
N VAL A 96 -2.67 -11.76 -16.42
CA VAL A 96 -2.96 -12.90 -17.30
C VAL A 96 -1.73 -13.78 -17.47
N SER A 97 -0.55 -13.19 -17.71
CA SER A 97 0.68 -13.97 -17.92
C SER A 97 1.05 -14.75 -16.66
N VAL A 98 1.07 -14.09 -15.49
CA VAL A 98 1.42 -14.77 -14.23
C VAL A 98 0.39 -15.85 -13.90
N ASN A 99 -0.91 -15.58 -14.04
CA ASN A 99 -1.91 -16.60 -13.74
C ASN A 99 -1.83 -17.78 -14.73
N TYR A 100 -1.67 -17.52 -16.02
CA TYR A 100 -1.59 -18.57 -17.03
C TYR A 100 -0.40 -19.52 -16.82
N PHE A 101 0.78 -18.98 -16.52
CA PHE A 101 1.99 -19.79 -16.34
C PHE A 101 2.12 -20.40 -14.94
N PHE A 102 1.74 -19.69 -13.87
CA PHE A 102 2.08 -20.09 -12.50
C PHE A 102 0.91 -20.67 -11.70
N VAL A 103 -0.36 -20.47 -12.09
CA VAL A 103 -1.49 -21.12 -11.41
C VAL A 103 -1.44 -22.65 -11.51
N PRO A 104 -1.07 -23.28 -12.64
CA PRO A 104 -0.99 -24.74 -12.72
C PRO A 104 -0.05 -25.37 -11.69
N GLU A 105 1.05 -24.69 -11.33
CA GLU A 105 2.05 -25.20 -10.38
C GLU A 105 1.83 -24.72 -8.95
N TYR A 106 1.49 -23.44 -8.76
CA TYR A 106 1.42 -22.80 -7.44
C TYR A 106 -0.02 -22.50 -6.98
N GLY A 107 -1.03 -22.82 -7.79
CA GLY A 107 -2.43 -22.63 -7.44
C GLY A 107 -2.78 -21.17 -7.11
N TYR A 108 -3.56 -20.97 -6.06
CA TYR A 108 -4.03 -19.64 -5.64
C TYR A 108 -2.89 -18.71 -5.15
N TRP A 109 -1.74 -19.26 -4.72
CA TRP A 109 -0.57 -18.46 -4.36
C TRP A 109 -0.04 -17.66 -5.54
N ALA A 110 -0.02 -18.24 -6.73
CA ALA A 110 0.34 -17.52 -7.95
C ALA A 110 -0.58 -16.33 -8.18
N SER A 111 -1.88 -16.48 -7.91
CA SER A 111 -2.85 -15.40 -8.12
C SER A 111 -2.63 -14.23 -7.14
N ALA A 112 -2.31 -14.52 -5.88
CA ALA A 112 -1.97 -13.49 -4.89
C ALA A 112 -0.70 -12.72 -5.30
N VAL A 113 0.35 -13.42 -5.73
CA VAL A 113 1.59 -12.80 -6.21
C VAL A 113 1.36 -12.04 -7.52
N ALA A 114 0.51 -12.54 -8.42
CA ALA A 114 0.12 -11.85 -9.64
C ALA A 114 -0.50 -10.49 -9.32
N ALA A 115 -1.48 -10.44 -8.39
CA ALA A 115 -2.11 -9.21 -7.97
C ALA A 115 -1.09 -8.22 -7.37
N LEU A 116 -0.18 -8.71 -6.52
CA LEU A 116 0.90 -7.92 -5.96
C LEU A 116 1.76 -7.26 -7.05
N LEU A 117 2.27 -8.07 -7.99
CA LEU A 117 3.15 -7.63 -9.07
C LEU A 117 2.43 -6.66 -10.01
N THR A 118 1.17 -6.91 -10.31
CA THR A 118 0.33 -6.03 -11.11
C THR A 118 0.18 -4.66 -10.46
N PHE A 119 -0.20 -4.59 -9.17
CA PHE A 119 -0.37 -3.28 -8.52
C PHE A 119 0.96 -2.58 -8.28
N MET A 120 2.02 -3.31 -7.96
CA MET A 120 3.37 -2.76 -7.81
C MET A 120 3.86 -2.15 -9.13
N SER A 121 3.72 -2.86 -10.25
CA SER A 121 4.13 -2.36 -11.57
C SER A 121 3.31 -1.15 -11.99
N MET A 122 1.97 -1.18 -11.83
CA MET A 122 1.10 -0.03 -12.11
C MET A 122 1.51 1.20 -11.30
N MET A 123 1.80 1.02 -10.00
CA MET A 123 2.26 2.09 -9.11
C MET A 123 3.58 2.69 -9.60
N ILE A 124 4.58 1.85 -9.91
CA ILE A 124 5.91 2.30 -10.35
C ILE A 124 5.81 3.05 -11.67
N ILE A 125 5.12 2.49 -12.66
CA ILE A 125 4.96 3.11 -13.98
C ILE A 125 4.22 4.45 -13.85
N SER A 126 3.12 4.48 -13.08
CA SER A 126 2.34 5.69 -12.84
C SER A 126 3.17 6.78 -12.15
N TYR A 127 4.03 6.41 -11.20
CA TYR A 127 4.92 7.34 -10.52
C TYR A 127 5.95 7.94 -11.49
N ILE A 128 6.65 7.10 -12.27
CA ILE A 128 7.70 7.54 -13.20
C ILE A 128 7.11 8.46 -14.27
N TRP A 129 6.04 8.03 -14.94
CA TRP A 129 5.38 8.87 -15.96
C TRP A 129 4.75 10.12 -15.38
N GLY A 130 4.18 10.03 -14.17
CA GLY A 130 3.66 11.19 -13.44
C GLY A 130 4.73 12.24 -13.20
N GLN A 131 5.92 11.84 -12.75
CA GLN A 131 7.04 12.77 -12.55
C GLN A 131 7.51 13.43 -13.85
N ILE A 132 7.51 12.70 -14.97
CA ILE A 132 7.93 13.24 -16.27
C ILE A 132 6.91 14.25 -16.81
N LYS A 133 5.62 13.92 -16.79
CA LYS A 133 4.58 14.72 -17.45
C LYS A 133 3.96 15.80 -16.56
N TYR A 134 3.77 15.51 -15.28
CA TYR A 134 3.14 16.41 -14.32
C TYR A 134 3.85 16.30 -12.96
N PRO A 135 5.05 16.88 -12.82
CA PRO A 135 5.86 16.72 -11.62
C PRO A 135 5.12 17.30 -10.41
N ILE A 136 4.69 16.38 -9.54
CA ILE A 136 4.17 16.68 -8.21
C ILE A 136 5.30 16.35 -7.23
N PRO A 137 5.69 17.29 -6.35
CA PRO A 137 6.79 17.10 -5.41
C PRO A 137 6.34 16.17 -4.26
N TYR A 138 6.26 14.88 -4.53
CA TYR A 138 5.99 13.86 -3.51
C TYR A 138 7.22 13.66 -2.63
N ASN A 139 7.00 13.42 -1.33
CA ASN A 139 8.07 13.09 -0.39
C ASN A 139 8.48 11.62 -0.55
N THR A 140 9.09 11.27 -1.68
CA THR A 140 9.34 9.87 -2.07
C THR A 140 10.24 9.14 -1.11
N THR A 141 11.28 9.79 -0.58
CA THR A 141 12.13 9.24 0.47
C THR A 141 11.32 8.88 1.71
N LYS A 142 10.37 9.74 2.10
CA LYS A 142 9.48 9.49 3.23
C LYS A 142 8.59 8.27 2.96
N ILE A 143 7.91 8.25 1.81
CA ILE A 143 7.01 7.16 1.38
C ILE A 143 7.75 5.81 1.39
N ILE A 144 8.93 5.75 0.77
CA ILE A 144 9.75 4.54 0.68
C ILE A 144 10.18 4.07 2.08
N ILE A 145 10.62 4.98 2.96
CA ILE A 145 11.00 4.62 4.33
C ILE A 145 9.82 4.03 5.09
N TYR A 146 8.63 4.66 5.05
CA TYR A 146 7.45 4.14 5.75
C TYR A 146 7.01 2.77 5.20
N LEU A 147 7.04 2.59 3.88
CA LEU A 147 6.73 1.30 3.24
C LEU A 147 7.74 0.23 3.65
N LEU A 148 9.04 0.47 3.47
CA LEU A 148 10.08 -0.52 3.83
C LEU A 148 10.07 -0.85 5.32
N LEU A 149 9.88 0.14 6.18
CA LEU A 149 9.82 -0.07 7.63
C LEU A 149 8.60 -0.90 8.03
N SER A 150 7.41 -0.57 7.51
CA SER A 150 6.19 -1.31 7.82
C SER A 150 6.19 -2.72 7.24
N ILE A 151 6.68 -2.90 6.00
CA ILE A 151 6.83 -4.22 5.37
C ILE A 151 7.85 -5.07 6.15
N GLY A 152 9.02 -4.50 6.48
CA GLY A 152 10.06 -5.20 7.22
C GLY A 152 9.59 -5.64 8.61
N LEU A 153 9.03 -4.72 9.39
CA LEU A 153 8.48 -5.03 10.71
C LEU A 153 7.31 -6.03 10.63
N GLY A 154 6.44 -5.88 9.63
CA GLY A 154 5.31 -6.77 9.41
C GLY A 154 5.76 -8.19 9.08
N MET A 155 6.71 -8.36 8.17
CA MET A 155 7.25 -9.68 7.81
C MET A 155 7.97 -10.34 8.99
N ILE A 156 8.75 -9.58 9.77
CA ILE A 156 9.44 -10.09 10.96
C ILE A 156 8.41 -10.56 12.00
N SER A 157 7.39 -9.75 12.29
CA SER A 157 6.31 -10.10 13.22
C SER A 157 5.55 -11.33 12.74
N PHE A 158 5.19 -11.38 11.46
CA PHE A 158 4.40 -12.47 10.88
C PHE A 158 5.13 -13.81 10.87
N LYS A 159 6.46 -13.81 10.69
CA LYS A 159 7.27 -15.03 10.61
C LYS A 159 7.73 -15.53 11.98
N TYR A 160 8.16 -14.65 12.88
CA TYR A 160 8.79 -15.05 14.14
C TYR A 160 7.92 -14.86 15.38
N PHE A 161 6.95 -13.94 15.35
CA PHE A 161 6.20 -13.52 16.55
C PHE A 161 4.69 -13.69 16.41
N ARG A 162 4.23 -14.49 15.44
CA ARG A 162 2.80 -14.70 15.14
C ARG A 162 2.00 -15.14 16.37
N GLU A 163 2.55 -16.05 17.17
CA GLU A 163 1.86 -16.57 18.37
C GLU A 163 2.07 -15.70 19.61
N ASN A 164 3.10 -14.86 19.62
CA ASN A 164 3.42 -14.00 20.75
C ASN A 164 2.74 -12.63 20.60
N TYR A 165 1.49 -12.56 21.03
CA TYR A 165 0.67 -11.35 20.97
C TYR A 165 1.33 -10.14 21.62
N ILE A 166 2.11 -10.34 22.69
CA ILE A 166 2.76 -9.27 23.44
C ILE A 166 3.85 -8.63 22.56
N ILE A 167 4.75 -9.42 22.00
CA ILE A 167 5.84 -8.91 21.16
C ILE A 167 5.30 -8.26 19.89
N SER A 168 4.31 -8.87 19.24
CA SER A 168 3.71 -8.31 18.03
C SER A 168 2.99 -6.98 18.29
N ASN A 169 2.29 -6.84 19.43
CA ASN A 169 1.71 -5.55 19.82
C ASN A 169 2.77 -4.51 20.22
N ILE A 170 3.86 -4.91 20.86
CA ILE A 170 4.98 -4.00 21.15
C ILE A 170 5.57 -3.43 19.86
N ILE A 171 5.81 -4.28 18.84
CA ILE A 171 6.30 -3.83 17.53
C ILE A 171 5.35 -2.81 16.90
N PHE A 172 4.04 -3.08 16.95
CA PHE A 172 3.02 -2.15 16.45
C PHE A 172 3.00 -0.82 17.21
N VAL A 173 3.05 -0.86 18.55
CA VAL A 173 3.07 0.34 19.40
C VAL A 173 4.34 1.16 19.15
N ILE A 174 5.50 0.52 19.02
CA ILE A 174 6.77 1.21 18.68
C ILE A 174 6.64 1.92 17.33
N PHE A 175 6.05 1.27 16.32
CA PHE A 175 5.82 1.89 15.02
C PHE A 175 4.83 3.05 15.11
N LEU A 176 3.75 2.93 15.87
CA LEU A 176 2.80 4.03 16.11
C LEU A 176 3.47 5.21 16.80
N ILE A 177 4.28 4.96 17.83
CA ILE A 177 5.05 5.99 18.53
C ILE A 177 5.97 6.68 17.52
N PHE A 178 6.73 5.92 16.71
CA PHE A 178 7.60 6.47 15.67
C PHE A 178 6.83 7.38 14.70
N VAL A 179 5.67 6.93 14.20
CA VAL A 179 4.79 7.70 13.31
C VAL A 179 4.33 8.99 14.00
N VAL A 180 3.80 8.89 15.22
CA VAL A 180 3.30 10.05 15.98
C VAL A 180 4.43 11.04 16.23
N PHE A 181 5.63 10.59 16.63
CA PHE A 181 6.78 11.46 16.87
C PHE A 181 7.28 12.17 15.60
N LYS A 182 7.36 11.47 14.48
CA LYS A 182 7.84 12.02 13.21
C LYS A 182 6.82 12.96 12.57
N GLU A 183 5.53 12.69 12.74
CA GLU A 183 4.43 13.44 12.13
C GLU A 183 3.73 14.42 13.09
N ARG A 184 4.33 14.72 14.26
CA ARG A 184 3.74 15.64 15.27
C ARG A 184 3.35 16.99 14.67
N THR A 185 4.13 17.52 13.75
CA THR A 185 3.89 18.82 13.11
C THR A 185 2.68 18.77 12.19
N LEU A 186 2.47 17.66 11.49
CA LEU A 186 1.34 17.42 10.61
C LEU A 186 0.07 17.18 11.45
N LEU A 187 0.14 16.35 12.48
CA LEU A 187 -0.96 16.11 13.43
C LEU A 187 -1.40 17.40 14.16
N LYS A 188 -0.45 18.22 14.63
CA LYS A 188 -0.76 19.52 15.26
C LYS A 188 -1.47 20.49 14.33
N LYS A 189 -1.23 20.43 13.01
CA LYS A 189 -1.96 21.24 12.02
C LYS A 189 -3.41 20.81 11.86
N PHE A 190 -3.70 19.50 11.97
CA PHE A 190 -5.07 18.98 11.94
C PHE A 190 -5.83 19.22 13.24
N LEU A 191 -5.16 19.12 14.39
CA LEU A 191 -5.77 19.31 15.72
C LEU A 191 -6.03 20.78 16.10
N LYS A 192 -5.40 21.74 15.41
CA LYS A 192 -5.61 23.19 15.62
C LYS A 192 -6.72 23.78 14.76
N LYS A 193 -7.39 22.98 13.95
CA LYS A 193 -8.44 23.40 13.02
C LYS A 193 -9.78 22.82 13.48
#